data_AF-A0A9P3AJI8-F1
#
_entry.id   AF-A0A9P3AJI8-F1
#
_cell.length_a   1.000
_cell.length_b   1.000
_cell.length_c   1.000
_cell.angle_alpha   90.00
_cell.angle_beta   90.00
_cell.angle_gamma   90.00
#
_symmetry.space_group_name_H-M   'P 1'
#
loop_
_entity.id
_entity.type
_entity.pdbx_description
1 polymer ?
#
loop_
_entity_poly.entity_id
_entity_poly.type
_entity_poly.pdbx_seq_one_letter_code
_entity_poly.pdbx_strand_id
1 'polypeptide(L)' 'MNEHSNSLLSQILAEQVKQTELLTQMVSHQSRMLQLLEGSDQQAGAGQPEAKPVPTYLDGSPCL' A
#
# COMPACT_ATOMS: atom_id res chain seq x y z
N MET A 1 42.44 24.73 9.33
CA MET A 1 41.59 24.67 8.12
C MET A 1 40.93 23.31 7.89
N ASN A 2 41.45 22.21 8.47
CA ASN A 2 40.95 20.84 8.26
C ASN A 2 39.76 20.44 9.18
N GLU A 3 39.66 21.05 10.36
CA GLU A 3 38.68 20.65 11.38
C GLU A 3 37.24 21.06 11.02
N HIS A 4 37.05 22.24 10.43
CA HIS A 4 35.74 22.67 9.93
C HIS A 4 35.24 21.79 8.78
N SER A 5 36.14 21.36 7.88
CA SER A 5 35.78 20.46 6.79
C SER A 5 35.38 19.07 7.33
N ASN A 6 36.13 18.54 8.30
CA ASN A 6 35.79 17.28 8.96
C ASN A 6 34.48 17.35 9.75
N SER A 7 34.21 18.48 10.42
CA SER A 7 32.94 18.72 11.11
C SER A 7 31.77 18.74 10.13
N LEU A 8 31.91 19.43 9.00
CA LEU A 8 30.86 19.49 7.98
C LEU A 8 30.61 18.11 7.35
N LEU A 9 31.68 17.37 7.02
CA LEU A 9 31.56 16.01 6.49
C LEU A 9 30.86 15.06 7.47
N SER A 10 31.16 15.18 8.76
CA SER A 10 30.51 14.39 9.81
C SER A 10 29.02 14.70 9.92
N GLN A 11 28.64 15.98 9.78
CA GLN A 11 27.24 16.41 9.76
C GLN A 11 26.51 15.89 8.53
N ILE A 12 27.13 15.97 7.35
CA ILE A 12 26.56 15.44 6.10
C ILE A 12 26.34 13.93 6.23
N LEU A 13 27.32 13.19 6.75
CA LEU A 13 27.20 11.74 6.94
C LEU A 13 26.06 11.40 7.91
N ALA A 14 25.96 12.12 9.04
CA ALA A 14 24.88 11.90 9.99
C ALA A 14 23.50 12.13 9.37
N GLU A 15 23.37 13.14 8.51
CA GLU A 15 22.12 13.42 7.81
C GLU A 15 21.82 12.36 6.74
N GLN A 16 22.83 11.88 6.01
CA GLN A 16 22.68 10.79 5.04
C GLN A 16 22.22 9.48 5.69
N VAL A 17 22.73 9.15 6.88
CA VAL A 17 22.28 7.97 7.65
C VAL A 17 20.80 8.11 8.01
N LYS A 18 20.38 9.25 8.56
CA LYS A 18 18.96 9.50 8.87
C LYS A 18 18.06 9.40 7.65
N GLN A 19 18.48 9.97 6.51
CA GLN A 19 17.72 9.90 5.26
C GLN A 19 17.59 8.45 4.78
N THR A 20 18.65 7.65 4.89
CA THR A 20 18.65 6.23 4.50
C THR A 20 17.72 5.41 5.41
N GLU A 21 17.72 5.67 6.71
CA GLU A 21 16.80 5.03 7.67
C GLU A 21 15.34 5.37 7.34
N LEU A 22 15.05 6.64 7.03
CA LEU A 22 13.71 7.07 6.63
C LEU A 22 13.23 6.37 5.36
N LEU A 23 14.08 6.29 4.33
CA LEU A 23 13.76 5.57 3.09
C LEU A 23 13.49 4.08 3.36
N THR A 24 14.27 3.45 4.24
CA THR A 24 14.06 2.05 4.64
C THR A 24 12.70 1.87 5.31
N GLN A 25 12.30 2.79 6.18
CA GLN A 25 10.98 2.76 6.81
C GLN A 25 9.85 2.96 5.80
N MET A 26 10.02 3.87 4.84
CA MET A 26 9.03 4.10 3.77
C MET A 26 8.82 2.86 2.92
N VAL A 27 9.89 2.19 2.50
CA VAL A 27 9.80 0.94 1.72
C VAL A 27 9.08 -0.15 2.51
N SER A 28 9.40 -0.31 3.81
CA SER A 28 8.71 -1.28 4.68
C SER A 28 7.22 -0.98 4.79
N HIS A 29 6.85 0.29 4.97
CA HIS A 29 5.45 0.70 5.06
C HIS A 29 4.69 0.47 3.74
N GLN A 30 5.29 0.84 2.61
CA GLN A 30 4.72 0.60 1.28
C GLN A 30 4.53 -0.90 1.01
N SER A 31 5.51 -1.73 1.36
CA SER A 31 5.38 -3.18 1.23
C SER A 31 4.23 -3.74 2.07
N ARG A 32 4.05 -3.27 3.30
CA ARG A 32 2.92 -3.69 4.15
C ARG A 32 1.58 -3.24 3.58
N MET A 33 1.51 -2.02 3.04
CA MET A 33 0.30 -1.49 2.42
C MET A 33 -0.11 -2.33 1.21
N LEU A 34 0.85 -2.71 0.35
CA LEU A 34 0.58 -3.59 -0.79
C LEU A 34 0.07 -4.97 -0.35
N GLN A 35 0.66 -5.57 0.68
CA GLN A 35 0.18 -6.85 1.23
C GLN A 35 -1.27 -6.77 1.74
N LEU A 36 -1.65 -5.65 2.37
CA LEU A 36 -3.02 -5.44 2.84
C LEU A 36 -4.01 -5.28 1.67
N LEU A 37 -3.61 -4.58 0.60
CA LEU A 37 -4.42 -4.43 -0.60
C LEU A 37 -4.60 -5.78 -1.32
N GLU A 38 -3.52 -6.54 -1.51
CA GLU A 38 -3.56 -7.88 -2.12
C GLU A 38 -4.41 -8.88 -1.32
N GLY A 39 -4.34 -8.82 0.02
CA GLY A 39 -5.16 -9.65 0.89
C GLY A 39 -6.65 -9.26 0.90
N SER A 40 -6.95 -7.98 0.65
CA SER A 40 -8.33 -7.49 0.57
C SER A 40 -9.03 -7.95 -0.72
N ASP A 41 -8.33 -7.98 -1.85
CA ASP A 41 -8.89 -8.45 -3.12
C ASP A 41 -9.18 -9.96 -3.14
N GLN A 42 -8.42 -10.76 -2.38
CA GLN A 42 -8.65 -12.21 -2.28
C GLN A 42 -9.89 -12.58 -1.45
N GLN A 43 -10.32 -11.72 -0.54
CA GLN A 43 -11.48 -11.97 0.31
C GLN A 43 -12.82 -11.63 -0.37
N ALA A 44 -12.80 -10.75 -1.37
CA ALA A 44 -14.00 -10.40 -2.16
C ALA A 44 -14.39 -11.49 -3.18
N GLY A 45 -13.45 -12.34 -3.61
CA GLY A 45 -13.69 -13.37 -4.63
C GLY A 45 -14.16 -14.74 -4.11
N ALA A 46 -14.14 -14.99 -2.80
CA ALA A 46 -14.22 -16.35 -2.26
C ALA A 46 -15.55 -16.73 -1.58
N GLY A 47 -16.61 -15.91 -1.64
CA GLY A 47 -17.80 -16.18 -0.80
C GLY A 47 -19.16 -15.67 -1.23
N GLN A 48 -19.29 -14.90 -2.30
CA GLN A 48 -20.61 -14.55 -2.83
C GLN A 48 -20.74 -15.09 -4.24
N PRO A 49 -21.64 -16.05 -4.52
CA PRO A 49 -22.20 -16.13 -5.85
C PRO A 49 -22.88 -14.77 -6.06
N GLU A 50 -22.26 -13.91 -6.88
CA GLU A 50 -22.93 -12.79 -7.52
C GLU A 50 -24.26 -13.35 -8.04
N ALA A 51 -25.34 -13.08 -7.31
CA ALA A 51 -26.67 -13.51 -7.71
C ALA A 51 -26.97 -12.71 -8.96
N LYS A 52 -26.68 -13.30 -10.13
CA LYS A 52 -27.00 -12.70 -11.42
C LYS A 52 -28.44 -12.23 -11.34
N PRO A 53 -28.72 -10.93 -11.61
CA PRO A 53 -30.06 -10.41 -11.48
C PRO A 53 -30.99 -11.26 -12.36
N VAL A 54 -31.94 -11.93 -11.72
CA VAL A 54 -32.95 -12.72 -12.41
C VAL A 54 -33.81 -11.72 -13.18
N PRO A 55 -33.96 -11.86 -14.51
CA PRO A 55 -34.75 -10.93 -15.29
C PRO A 55 -36.20 -10.97 -14.79
N THR A 56 -36.69 -9.80 -14.36
CA THR A 56 -38.07 -9.57 -13.94
C THR A 56 -38.71 -8.52 -14.84
N TYR A 57 -40.02 -8.64 -15.05
CA TYR A 57 -40.83 -7.59 -15.65
C TYR A 57 -40.87 -6.35 -14.72
N LEU A 58 -41.40 -5.23 -15.23
CA LEU A 58 -41.51 -3.98 -14.47
C LEU A 58 -42.41 -4.08 -13.23
N ASP A 59 -43.27 -5.10 -13.18
CA ASP A 59 -44.13 -5.44 -12.04
C ASP A 59 -43.44 -6.37 -11.02
N GLY A 60 -42.20 -6.80 -11.28
CA GLY A 60 -41.44 -7.73 -10.43
C GLY A 60 -41.72 -9.22 -10.70
N SER A 61 -42.60 -9.56 -11.64
CA SER A 61 -42.86 -10.95 -12.02
C SER A 61 -41.64 -11.57 -12.73
N PRO A 62 -41.31 -12.86 -12.52
CA PRO A 62 -40.17 -13.49 -13.20
C PRO A 62 -40.42 -13.61 -14.71
N CYS A 63 -39.41 -13.30 -15.51
CA CYS A 63 -39.41 -13.63 -16.94
C CYS A 63 -39.24 -15.15 -17.09
N LEU A 64 -40.30 -15.85 -17.51
CA LEU A 64 -40.29 -17.30 -17.79
C LEU A 64 -39.37 -17.64 -18.98
#